data_AF-A0A4R5ELJ3-F1
#
_entry.id   AF-A0A4R5ELJ3-F1
#
_cell.length_a   1.000
_cell.length_b   1.000
_cell.length_c   1.000
_cell.angle_alpha   90.00
_cell.angle_beta   90.00
_cell.angle_gamma   90.00
#
_symmetry.space_group_name_H-M   'P 1'
#
loop_
_entity.id
_entity.type
_entity.pdbx_description
1 polymer ?
#
loop_
_entity_poly.entity_id
_entity_poly.type
_entity_poly.pdbx_seq_one_letter_code
_entity_poly.pdbx_strand_id
1 'polypeptide(L)' 'MMEDMRIRGMGDKAQKSHIRANKDFTAFLGRPPDTATPEDLRTYQLHISDTGVTPSTFNAQRDVLDMDA' A
#
# COMPACT_ATOMS: atom_id res chain seq x y z
N MET A 1 -6.04 -8.77 -1.38
CA MET A 1 -5.78 -7.62 -2.27
C MET A 1 -7.01 -7.23 -3.12
N MET A 2 -7.31 -7.89 -4.24
CA MET A 2 -8.46 -7.49 -5.09
C MET A 2 -9.83 -7.78 -4.44
N GLU A 3 -9.94 -8.90 -3.72
CA GLU A 3 -11.17 -9.24 -2.98
C GLU A 3 -11.48 -8.17 -1.92
N ASP A 4 -10.48 -7.77 -1.12
CA ASP A 4 -10.64 -6.71 -0.11
C ASP A 4 -11.02 -5.35 -0.72
N MET A 5 -10.55 -5.05 -1.94
CA MET A 5 -10.96 -3.83 -2.66
C MET A 5 -12.41 -3.89 -3.13
N ARG A 6 -12.87 -5.07 -3.58
CA ARG A 6 -14.27 -5.30 -3.97
C ARG A 6 -15.21 -5.25 -2.78
N ILE A 7 -14.85 -5.89 -1.67
CA ILE A 7 -15.60 -5.85 -0.41
C ILE A 7 -15.75 -4.40 0.08
N ARG A 8 -14.69 -3.58 -0.06
CA ARG A 8 -14.72 -2.15 0.28
C ARG A 8 -15.39 -1.25 -0.75
N GLY A 9 -15.94 -1.81 -1.83
CA GLY A 9 -16.63 -1.04 -2.87
C GLY A 9 -15.72 -0.05 -3.63
N MET A 10 -14.41 -0.32 -3.71
CA MET A 10 -13.50 0.55 -4.45
C MET A 10 -13.84 0.55 -5.95
N GLY A 11 -14.03 1.72 -6.54
CA GLY A 11 -14.24 1.84 -7.99
C GLY A 11 -12.99 1.48 -8.79
N ASP A 12 -13.18 1.09 -10.06
CA ASP A 12 -12.12 0.57 -10.95
C ASP A 12 -10.86 1.45 -11.03
N LYS A 13 -11.05 2.78 -11.05
CA LYS A 13 -9.93 3.73 -11.07
C LYS A 13 -9.10 3.64 -9.79
N ALA A 14 -9.75 3.54 -8.63
CA ALA A 14 -9.10 3.40 -7.35
C ALA A 14 -8.40 2.03 -7.22
N GLN A 15 -9.01 0.95 -7.72
CA GLN A 15 -8.40 -0.37 -7.77
C GLN A 15 -7.11 -0.37 -8.61
N LYS A 16 -7.17 0.21 -9.82
CA LYS A 16 -5.99 0.33 -10.71
C LYS A 16 -4.86 1.12 -10.07
N SER A 17 -5.17 2.25 -9.42
CA SER A 17 -4.18 3.03 -8.69
C SER A 17 -3.57 2.23 -7.52
N HIS A 18 -4.39 1.48 -6.78
CA HIS A 18 -3.91 0.67 -5.66
C HIS A 18 -2.99 -0.47 -6.11
N ILE A 19 -3.33 -1.16 -7.20
CA ILE A 19 -2.47 -2.20 -7.79
C ILE A 19 -1.13 -1.60 -8.22
N ARG A 20 -1.13 -0.40 -8.79
CA ARG A 20 0.11 0.28 -9.22
C ARG A 20 1.00 0.63 -8.03
N ALA A 21 0.41 1.24 -6.99
CA ALA A 21 1.12 1.56 -5.75
C ALA A 21 1.71 0.31 -5.07
N ASN A 22 0.97 -0.81 -5.06
CA ASN A 22 1.45 -2.06 -4.48
C ASN A 22 2.64 -2.66 -5.27
N LYS A 23 2.62 -2.57 -6.60
CA LYS A 23 3.76 -2.99 -7.45
C LYS A 23 4.99 -2.13 -7.19
N ASP A 24 4.81 -0.81 -7.12
CA ASP A 24 5.90 0.12 -6.85
C ASP A 24 6.50 -0.12 -5.45
N PHE A 25 5.65 -0.36 -4.45
CA PHE A 25 6.09 -0.72 -3.09
C PHE A 25 6.85 -2.05 -3.05
N THR A 26 6.37 -3.08 -3.74
CA THR A 26 7.06 -4.37 -3.83
C THR A 26 8.43 -4.23 -4.51
N ALA A 27 8.51 -3.39 -5.56
CA ALA A 27 9.78 -3.09 -6.22
C ALA A 27 10.75 -2.34 -5.30
N PHE A 28 10.26 -1.39 -4.50
CA PHE A 28 11.06 -0.69 -3.49
C PHE A 28 11.59 -1.64 -2.40
N LEU A 29 10.74 -2.55 -1.91
CA LEU A 29 11.09 -3.53 -0.87
C LEU A 29 12.04 -4.63 -1.37
N GLY A 30 11.98 -4.97 -2.66
CA GLY A 30 12.70 -6.11 -3.23
C GLY A 30 12.25 -7.48 -2.71
N ARG A 31 11.15 -7.53 -1.95
CA ARG A 31 10.56 -8.73 -1.34
C ARG A 31 9.03 -8.64 -1.33
N PRO A 32 8.30 -9.77 -1.17
CA PRO A 32 6.84 -9.75 -1.15
C PRO A 32 6.28 -8.80 -0.09
N PRO A 33 5.22 -8.03 -0.40
CA PRO A 33 4.64 -7.05 0.53
C PRO A 33 4.05 -7.70 1.78
N ASP A 34 3.77 -9.00 1.75
CA ASP A 34 3.31 -9.79 2.91
C ASP A 34 4.39 -9.89 4.01
N THR A 35 5.64 -9.55 3.69
CA THR A 35 6.77 -9.49 4.64
C THR A 35 7.12 -8.07 5.06
N ALA A 36 6.33 -7.08 4.61
CA ALA A 36 6.58 -5.68 4.93
C ALA A 36 6.30 -5.40 6.41
N THR A 37 7.25 -4.72 7.04
CA THR A 37 7.14 -4.24 8.42
C THR A 37 6.55 -2.82 8.45
N PRO A 38 6.07 -2.34 9.60
CA PRO A 38 5.70 -0.93 9.79
C PRO A 38 6.83 0.05 9.43
N GLU A 39 8.08 -0.35 9.63
CA GLU A 39 9.27 0.46 9.31
C GLU A 39 9.51 0.57 7.80
N ASP A 40 9.24 -0.49 7.04
CA ASP A 40 9.27 -0.46 5.57
C ASP A 40 8.21 0.50 5.02
N LEU A 41 7.01 0.50 5.62
CA LEU A 41 5.93 1.42 5.25
C LEU A 41 6.31 2.87 5.50
N ARG A 42 6.95 3.16 6.64
CA ARG A 42 7.44 4.50 6.97
C ARG A 42 8.52 4.96 6.01
N THR A 43 9.45 4.08 5.67
CA THR A 43 10.55 4.36 4.74
C THR A 43 10.01 4.61 3.33
N TYR A 44 9.02 3.82 2.89
CA TYR A 44 8.37 4.03 1.61
C TYR A 44 7.56 5.35 1.56
N GLN A 45 6.87 5.72 2.65
CA GLN A 45 6.18 7.01 2.73
C GLN A 45 7.13 8.20 2.59
N LEU A 46 8.33 8.12 3.16
CA LEU A 46 9.37 9.13 2.97
C LEU A 46 9.83 9.17 1.50
N HIS A 47 10.12 8.00 0.91
CA HIS A 47 10.54 7.89 -0.49
C HIS A 47 9.52 8.47 -1.49
N ILE A 48 8.22 8.24 -1.28
CA ILE A 48 7.18 8.78 -2.18
C ILE A 48 6.88 10.26 -1.94
N SER A 49 7.12 10.75 -0.71
CA SER A 49 7.01 12.17 -0.36
C SER A 49 8.09 12.99 -1.05
N ASP A 50 9.31 12.46 -1.13
CA ASP A 50 10.43 13.07 -1.87
C ASP A 50 10.22 13.05 -3.40
N THR A 51 9.41 12.12 -3.92
CA THR A 51 9.11 12.00 -5.35
C THR A 51 7.79 12.69 -5.76
N GLY A 52 7.09 13.33 -4.83
CA GLY A 52 5.87 14.12 -5.10
C GLY A 52 4.62 13.29 -5.39
N VAL A 53 4.62 11.99 -5.11
CA VAL A 53 3.47 11.10 -5.33
C VAL A 53 2.63 11.03 -4.06
N THR A 54 1.40 11.54 -4.11
CA THR A 54 0.49 11.55 -2.95
C THR A 54 -0.04 10.14 -2.64
N PRO A 55 0.10 9.61 -1.41
CA PRO A 55 -0.35 8.27 -1.03
C PRO A 55 -1.87 8.22 -0.84
N SER A 56 -2.62 8.38 -1.91
CA SER A 56 -4.09 8.28 -1.88
C SER A 56 -4.61 6.84 -1.73
N THR A 57 -3.74 5.86 -1.49
CA THR A 57 -4.06 4.41 -1.59
C THR A 57 -3.53 3.53 -0.46
N PHE A 58 -3.15 4.06 0.71
CA PHE A 58 -2.58 3.26 1.81
C PHE A 58 -3.55 2.81 2.93
N ASN A 59 -4.84 3.11 2.85
CA ASN A 59 -5.82 2.78 3.90
C ASN A 59 -6.28 1.30 3.88
N ALA A 60 -5.37 0.36 3.63
CA ALA A 60 -5.66 -1.08 3.65
C ALA A 60 -4.62 -1.88 4.44
N GLN A 61 -3.34 -1.58 4.20
CA GLN A 61 -2.24 -2.26 4.87
C GLN A 61 -2.17 -1.90 6.37
N ARG A 62 -2.61 -0.68 6.72
CA ARG A 62 -2.59 -0.20 8.11
C ARG A 62 -3.56 -0.94 9.02
N ASP A 63 -4.76 -1.30 8.55
CA ASP A 63 -5.76 -1.98 9.39
C ASP A 63 -5.32 -3.38 9.83
N VAL A 64 -4.49 -4.07 9.04
CA VAL A 64 -3.97 -5.40 9.40
C VAL A 64 -2.89 -5.32 10.48
N LEU A 65 -2.12 -4.22 10.55
CA LEU A 65 -1.07 -4.03 11.55
C LEU A 65 -1.56 -3.33 12.83
N ASP A 66 -2.66 -2.57 12.77
CA ASP A 66 -3.31 -1.97 13.95
C ASP A 66 -4.20 -2.98 14.73
N MET A 67 -4.45 -4.21 14.22
CA MET A 67 -5.21 -5.25 14.93
C MET A 67 -4.38 -6.17 15.83
N ASP A 68 -3.03 -6.08 15.78
CA ASP A 68 -2.12 -6.92 16.57
C ASP A 68 -1.30 -6.12 17.62
N ALA A 69 -1.80 -4.95 18.05
CA ALA A 69 -1.22 -4.11 19.11
C ALA A 69 -2.09 -4.06 20.38
#